data_AF-A0A2M8LG16-F1
#
_entry.id   AF-A0A2M8LG16-F1
#
_cell.length_a   1.000
_cell.length_b   1.000
_cell.length_c   1.000
_cell.angle_alpha   90.00
_cell.angle_beta   90.00
_cell.angle_gamma   90.00
#
_symmetry.space_group_name_H-M   'P 1'
#
loop_
_entity.id
_entity.type
_entity.pdbx_description
1 polymer ?
#
loop_
_entity_poly.entity_id
_entity_poly.type
_entity_poly.pdbx_seq_one_letter_code
_entity_poly.pdbx_strand_id
1 'polypeptide(L)'
;MVFKDNKVTYNGYRSDLEEIGKKYFVSYLFNKNKYKTLWNLWEDLVKQYYKMAKVLEAINFKELSDKALSTLYKNFHQFIDFFCNIVHVPEIANYGGEPWLLRRLKKINIGKAEEYLEILLAPVKCSFFQQEELDLLNLASIKNNKLFKIALAEHTQKYHWLLNSYGGNRILNEKYFYRQLKNLLFKITPTLKKQIVQQITETKKKKKNLVKKLKLPRDIQLAVDQLSHTIWWRKIYARVIFGVCNIMKI
;
A
#
# COMPACT_ATOMS: atom_id res chain seq x y z
N MET A 1 4.60 11.37 13.36
CA MET A 1 5.41 12.48 13.88
C MET A 1 4.85 12.81 15.24
N VAL A 2 5.70 12.85 16.26
CA VAL A 2 5.32 13.31 17.60
C VAL A 2 6.08 14.59 17.85
N PHE A 3 5.41 15.60 18.38
CA PHE A 3 6.08 16.77 18.94
C PHE A 3 6.51 16.41 20.35
N LYS A 4 7.82 16.29 20.57
CA LYS A 4 8.41 16.08 21.89
C LYS A 4 9.57 17.06 22.04
N ASP A 5 9.63 17.76 23.17
CA ASP A 5 10.71 18.72 23.48
C ASP A 5 10.92 19.78 22.37
N ASN A 6 9.82 20.35 21.85
CA ASN A 6 9.81 21.28 20.71
C ASN A 6 10.48 20.75 19.43
N LYS A 7 10.66 19.45 19.30
CA LYS A 7 11.20 18.80 18.11
C LYS A 7 10.19 17.82 17.53
N VAL A 8 10.12 17.82 16.20
CA VAL A 8 9.41 16.78 15.46
C VAL A 8 10.26 15.51 15.52
N THR A 9 9.84 14.55 16.32
CA THR A 9 10.45 13.22 16.35
C THR A 9 9.72 12.32 15.36
N TYR A 10 10.49 11.70 14.47
CA TYR A 10 9.96 10.68 13.57
C TYR A 10 9.63 9.43 14.39
N ASN A 11 8.43 8.86 14.23
CA ASN A 11 7.95 7.74 15.05
C ASN A 11 8.89 6.54 15.02
N GLY A 12 9.64 6.35 13.93
CA GLY A 12 10.59 5.25 13.75
C GLY A 12 11.78 5.23 14.70
N TYR A 13 12.02 6.29 15.49
CA TYR A 13 13.12 6.33 16.47
C TYR A 13 12.68 6.11 17.92
N ARG A 14 11.40 5.82 18.17
CA ARG A 14 10.95 5.50 19.51
C ARG A 14 11.28 4.05 19.85
N SER A 15 12.01 3.85 20.95
CA SER A 15 12.46 2.52 21.40
C SER A 15 11.30 1.58 21.74
N ASP A 16 10.20 2.11 22.28
CA ASP A 16 9.00 1.33 22.60
C ASP A 16 8.32 0.77 21.33
N LEU A 17 8.19 1.58 20.28
CA LEU A 17 7.67 1.13 18.99
C LEU A 17 8.60 0.12 18.31
N GLU A 18 9.92 0.30 18.44
CA GLU A 18 10.88 -0.68 17.93
C GLU A 18 10.71 -2.03 18.63
N GLU A 19 10.55 -2.06 19.96
CA GLU A 19 10.40 -3.30 20.71
C GLU A 19 9.10 -4.04 20.34
N ILE A 20 7.98 -3.32 20.31
CA ILE A 20 6.68 -3.88 19.90
C ILE A 20 6.76 -4.35 18.44
N GLY A 21 7.32 -3.52 17.56
CA GLY A 21 7.49 -3.86 16.16
C GLY A 21 8.35 -5.10 15.96
N LYS A 22 9.39 -5.29 16.79
CA LYS A 22 10.25 -6.48 16.74
C LYS A 22 9.48 -7.73 17.13
N LYS A 23 8.61 -7.65 18.15
CA LYS A 23 7.72 -8.76 18.55
C LYS A 23 6.81 -9.17 17.40
N TYR A 24 6.20 -8.20 16.71
CA TYR A 24 5.35 -8.44 15.54
C TYR A 24 6.13 -9.00 14.35
N PHE A 25 7.29 -8.42 14.05
CA PHE A 25 8.17 -8.88 12.98
C PHE A 25 8.56 -10.35 13.15
N VAL A 26 9.05 -10.73 14.34
CA VAL A 26 9.46 -12.12 14.62
C VAL A 26 8.26 -13.07 14.61
N SER A 27 7.14 -12.64 15.20
CA SER A 27 5.97 -13.51 15.37
C SER A 27 5.21 -13.76 14.08
N TYR A 28 5.04 -12.74 13.24
CA TYR A 28 4.16 -12.80 12.07
C TYR A 28 4.91 -12.79 10.75
N LEU A 29 5.95 -11.97 10.61
CA LEU A 29 6.65 -11.87 9.33
C LEU A 29 7.72 -12.94 9.23
N PHE A 30 8.67 -13.01 10.16
CA PHE A 30 9.82 -13.91 10.08
C PHE A 30 9.46 -15.41 10.04
N ASN A 31 8.28 -15.79 10.52
CA ASN A 31 7.74 -17.12 10.35
C ASN A 31 6.95 -17.23 9.02
N LYS A 32 7.48 -17.98 8.05
CA LYS A 32 6.87 -18.15 6.71
C LYS A 32 5.41 -18.60 6.72
N ASN A 33 5.02 -19.51 7.62
CA ASN A 33 3.67 -20.05 7.67
C ASN A 33 2.69 -19.03 8.24
N LYS A 34 3.08 -18.37 9.34
CA LYS A 34 2.27 -17.28 9.93
C LYS A 34 2.13 -16.11 8.96
N TYR A 35 3.21 -15.76 8.27
CA TYR A 35 3.19 -14.73 7.23
C TYR A 35 2.20 -15.04 6.11
N LYS A 36 2.26 -16.27 5.56
CA LYS A 36 1.31 -16.72 4.52
C LYS A 36 -0.13 -16.70 5.01
N THR A 37 -0.36 -17.16 6.25
CA THR A 37 -1.69 -17.16 6.87
C THR A 37 -2.22 -15.74 7.02
N LEU A 38 -1.41 -14.83 7.54
CA LEU A 38 -1.76 -13.42 7.70
C LEU A 38 -2.07 -12.75 6.35
N TRP A 39 -1.26 -13.02 5.32
CA TRP A 39 -1.48 -12.50 3.98
C TRP A 39 -2.82 -12.96 3.40
N ASN A 40 -3.10 -14.27 3.46
CA ASN A 40 -4.37 -14.82 2.96
C ASN A 40 -5.56 -14.23 3.70
N LEU A 41 -5.47 -14.15 5.04
CA LEU A 41 -6.52 -13.55 5.87
C LEU A 41 -6.77 -12.09 5.47
N TRP A 42 -5.71 -11.32 5.23
CA TRP A 42 -5.86 -9.95 4.76
C TRP A 42 -6.53 -9.87 3.38
N GLU A 43 -6.15 -10.72 2.42
CA GLU A 43 -6.78 -10.73 1.10
C GLU A 43 -8.29 -11.01 1.18
N ASP A 44 -8.69 -11.96 2.03
CA ASP A 44 -10.10 -12.30 2.23
C ASP A 44 -10.86 -11.20 2.96
N LEU A 45 -10.23 -10.56 3.94
CA LEU A 45 -10.77 -9.40 4.63
C LEU A 45 -10.97 -8.21 3.68
N VAL A 46 -10.05 -7.96 2.75
CA VAL A 46 -10.23 -6.91 1.73
C VAL A 46 -11.42 -7.20 0.83
N LYS A 47 -11.62 -8.46 0.40
CA LYS A 47 -12.81 -8.84 -0.39
C LYS A 47 -14.10 -8.61 0.39
N GLN A 48 -14.13 -9.02 1.67
CA GLN A 48 -15.28 -8.82 2.55
C GLN A 48 -15.57 -7.33 2.76
N TYR A 49 -14.53 -6.52 2.95
CA TYR A 49 -14.67 -5.08 3.09
C TYR A 49 -15.31 -4.44 1.85
N TYR A 50 -14.86 -4.77 0.64
CA TYR A 50 -15.49 -4.29 -0.59
C TYR A 50 -16.94 -4.79 -0.74
N LYS A 51 -17.22 -6.03 -0.35
CA LYS A 51 -18.60 -6.55 -0.35
C LYS A 51 -19.49 -5.75 0.60
N MET A 52 -19.00 -5.49 1.81
CA MET A 52 -19.72 -4.69 2.80
C MET A 52 -19.91 -3.25 2.34
N ALA A 53 -18.89 -2.63 1.74
CA ALA A 53 -18.98 -1.29 1.17
C ALA A 53 -20.10 -1.18 0.13
N LYS A 54 -20.21 -2.15 -0.79
CA LYS A 54 -21.30 -2.21 -1.78
C LYS A 54 -22.68 -2.37 -1.15
N VAL A 55 -22.78 -3.15 -0.06
CA VAL A 55 -24.04 -3.27 0.68
C VAL A 55 -24.42 -1.93 1.31
N LEU A 56 -23.45 -1.23 1.92
CA LEU A 56 -23.67 0.09 2.53
C LEU A 56 -24.06 1.14 1.48
N GLU A 57 -23.46 1.11 0.28
CA GLU A 57 -23.84 1.99 -0.85
C GLU A 57 -25.30 1.84 -1.27
N ALA A 58 -25.84 0.63 -1.19
CA ALA A 58 -27.19 0.32 -1.65
C ALA A 58 -28.28 0.64 -0.61
N ILE A 59 -27.91 0.94 0.64
CA ILE A 59 -28.85 1.19 1.73
C ILE A 59 -29.31 2.64 1.71
N ASN A 60 -30.63 2.86 1.68
CA ASN A 60 -31.20 4.15 2.03
C ASN A 60 -31.28 4.30 3.55
N PHE A 61 -30.29 4.97 4.15
CA PHE A 61 -30.22 5.14 5.60
C PHE A 61 -31.44 5.84 6.21
N LYS A 62 -32.18 6.64 5.43
CA LYS A 62 -33.41 7.32 5.89
C LYS A 62 -34.57 6.36 6.13
N GLU A 63 -34.53 5.17 5.54
CA GLU A 63 -35.57 4.15 5.66
C GLU A 63 -35.29 3.13 6.77
N LEU A 64 -34.10 3.20 7.39
CA LEU A 64 -33.75 2.28 8.48
C LEU A 64 -34.42 2.69 9.79
N SER A 65 -35.02 1.73 10.49
CA SER A 65 -35.36 1.88 11.90
C SER A 65 -34.09 1.96 12.76
N ASP A 66 -34.18 2.56 13.94
CA ASP A 66 -33.06 2.65 14.90
C ASP A 66 -32.47 1.28 15.23
N LYS A 67 -33.31 0.24 15.34
CA LYS A 67 -32.86 -1.14 15.60
C LYS A 67 -32.06 -1.71 14.43
N ALA A 68 -32.49 -1.46 13.19
CA ALA A 68 -31.78 -1.88 11.99
C ALA A 68 -30.44 -1.13 11.86
N LEU A 69 -30.44 0.18 12.07
CA LEU A 69 -29.24 1.01 12.05
C LEU A 69 -28.23 0.57 13.12
N SER A 70 -28.69 0.33 14.36
CA SER A 70 -27.85 -0.16 15.46
C SER A 70 -27.22 -1.52 15.13
N THR A 71 -27.99 -2.43 14.54
CA THR A 71 -27.49 -3.75 14.12
C THR A 71 -26.45 -3.63 13.02
N LEU A 72 -26.71 -2.81 11.99
CA LEU A 72 -25.79 -2.54 10.91
C LEU A 72 -24.47 -1.95 11.44
N TYR A 73 -24.56 -0.95 12.32
CA TYR A 73 -23.40 -0.31 12.94
C TYR A 73 -22.57 -1.31 13.77
N LYS A 74 -23.21 -2.15 14.59
CA LYS A 74 -22.50 -3.17 15.38
C LYS A 74 -21.73 -4.15 14.50
N ASN A 75 -22.37 -4.65 13.44
CA ASN A 75 -21.72 -5.57 12.49
C ASN A 75 -20.55 -4.89 11.77
N PHE A 76 -20.74 -3.65 11.32
CA PHE A 76 -19.69 -2.88 10.69
C PHE A 76 -18.52 -2.62 11.65
N HIS A 77 -18.79 -2.17 12.87
CA HIS A 77 -17.78 -1.92 13.89
C HIS A 77 -16.97 -3.17 14.22
N GLN A 78 -17.62 -4.31 14.46
CA GLN A 78 -16.93 -5.58 14.73
C GLN A 78 -16.03 -5.99 13.56
N PHE A 79 -16.51 -5.84 12.32
CA PHE A 79 -15.70 -6.11 11.16
C PHE A 79 -14.49 -5.17 11.10
N ILE A 80 -14.68 -3.86 11.29
CA ILE A 80 -13.60 -2.87 11.21
C ILE A 80 -12.56 -3.09 12.30
N ASP A 81 -12.98 -3.38 13.52
CA ASP A 81 -12.06 -3.68 14.62
C ASP A 81 -11.15 -4.86 14.28
N PHE A 82 -11.73 -5.98 13.80
CA PHE A 82 -10.97 -7.12 13.35
C PHE A 82 -10.08 -6.81 12.13
N PHE A 83 -10.62 -6.08 11.15
CA PHE A 83 -9.91 -5.65 9.95
C PHE A 83 -8.67 -4.82 10.29
N CYS A 84 -8.83 -3.82 11.17
CA CYS A 84 -7.77 -2.94 11.65
C CYS A 84 -6.67 -3.75 12.38
N ASN A 85 -7.04 -4.72 13.20
CA ASN A 85 -6.09 -5.57 13.90
C ASN A 85 -5.19 -6.38 12.95
N ILE A 86 -5.70 -6.79 11.78
CA ILE A 86 -4.90 -7.51 10.78
C ILE A 86 -4.08 -6.55 9.91
N VAL A 87 -4.69 -5.45 9.47
CA VAL A 87 -4.08 -4.58 8.47
C VAL A 87 -2.92 -3.73 8.99
N HIS A 88 -2.87 -3.48 10.31
CA HIS A 88 -1.77 -2.76 10.94
C HIS A 88 -0.57 -3.64 11.29
N VAL A 89 -0.69 -4.99 11.26
CA VAL A 89 0.43 -5.91 11.56
C VAL A 89 1.68 -5.60 10.72
N PRO A 90 1.60 -5.40 9.38
CA PRO A 90 2.77 -5.08 8.57
C PRO A 90 3.42 -3.74 8.95
N GLU A 91 2.61 -2.74 9.29
CA GLU A 91 3.11 -1.42 9.70
C GLU A 91 3.82 -1.49 11.05
N ILE A 92 3.22 -2.16 12.03
CA ILE A 92 3.81 -2.37 13.35
C ILE A 92 5.12 -3.14 13.21
N ALA A 93 5.11 -4.24 12.45
CA ALA A 93 6.29 -5.08 12.24
C ALA A 93 7.47 -4.31 11.62
N ASN A 94 7.20 -3.34 10.73
CA ASN A 94 8.26 -2.54 10.10
C ASN A 94 9.03 -1.69 11.11
N TYR A 95 8.39 -1.19 12.18
CA TYR A 95 9.08 -0.41 13.22
C TYR A 95 10.20 -1.18 13.91
N GLY A 96 10.12 -2.51 14.01
CA GLY A 96 11.21 -3.33 14.57
C GLY A 96 12.00 -4.13 13.55
N GLY A 97 11.39 -4.45 12.41
CA GLY A 97 12.00 -5.23 11.33
C GLY A 97 13.11 -4.47 10.61
N GLU A 98 12.90 -3.19 10.28
CA GLU A 98 13.94 -2.39 9.61
C GLU A 98 15.17 -2.17 10.50
N PRO A 99 15.05 -1.77 11.79
CA PRO A 99 16.21 -1.66 12.69
C PRO A 99 16.90 -3.01 12.93
N TRP A 100 16.13 -4.10 13.03
CA TRP A 100 16.68 -5.46 13.14
C TRP A 100 17.54 -5.85 11.94
N LEU A 101 17.11 -5.48 10.73
CA LEU A 101 17.84 -5.73 9.49
C LEU A 101 19.06 -4.82 9.38
N LEU A 102 18.91 -3.53 9.67
CA LEU A 102 20.00 -2.55 9.66
C LEU A 102 21.16 -2.97 10.57
N ARG A 103 20.86 -3.42 11.81
CA ARG A 103 21.89 -3.91 12.73
C ARG A 103 22.69 -5.08 12.16
N ARG A 104 22.06 -5.98 11.39
CA ARG A 104 22.75 -7.09 10.74
C ARG A 104 23.59 -6.62 9.55
N LEU A 105 23.08 -5.69 8.76
CA LEU A 105 23.83 -5.08 7.66
C LEU A 105 25.06 -4.30 8.19
N LYS A 106 24.95 -3.62 9.34
CA LYS A 106 26.09 -2.95 9.99
C LYS A 106 27.21 -3.91 10.41
N LYS A 107 26.89 -5.15 10.77
CA LYS A 107 27.89 -6.21 11.03
C LYS A 107 28.61 -6.68 9.77
N ILE A 108 28.00 -6.49 8.60
CA ILE A 108 28.60 -6.85 7.29
C ILE A 108 29.44 -5.69 6.77
N ASN A 109 28.88 -4.48 6.75
CA ASN A 109 29.57 -3.27 6.34
C ASN A 109 28.92 -2.04 6.99
N ILE A 110 29.57 -1.48 8.00
CA ILE A 110 29.05 -0.34 8.75
C ILE A 110 28.82 0.91 7.88
N GLY A 111 29.74 1.19 6.94
CA GLY A 111 29.70 2.40 6.11
C GLY A 111 28.68 2.36 4.98
N LYS A 112 28.15 1.19 4.63
CA LYS A 112 27.17 1.01 3.53
C LYS A 112 25.85 0.40 3.98
N ALA A 113 25.65 0.16 5.27
CA ALA A 113 24.49 -0.56 5.77
C ALA A 113 23.15 0.10 5.41
N GLU A 114 23.09 1.43 5.42
CA GLU A 114 21.89 2.21 5.10
C GLU A 114 21.58 2.18 3.60
N GLU A 115 22.59 2.39 2.75
CA GLU A 115 22.49 2.21 1.30
C GLU A 115 21.98 0.79 0.96
N TYR A 116 22.52 -0.22 1.65
CA TYR A 116 22.09 -1.61 1.46
C TYR A 116 20.65 -1.81 1.92
N LEU A 117 20.26 -1.25 3.06
CA LEU A 117 18.90 -1.34 3.56
C LEU A 117 17.92 -0.74 2.54
N GLU A 118 18.20 0.44 2.01
CA GLU A 118 17.36 1.12 1.01
C GLU A 118 17.16 0.24 -0.23
N ILE A 119 18.26 -0.30 -0.80
CA ILE A 119 18.19 -1.18 -1.98
C ILE A 119 17.43 -2.47 -1.69
N LEU A 120 17.65 -3.07 -0.52
CA LEU A 120 17.03 -4.35 -0.15
C LEU A 120 15.54 -4.18 0.18
N LEU A 121 15.12 -3.06 0.78
CA LEU A 121 13.73 -2.83 1.14
C LEU A 121 12.89 -2.24 0.00
N ALA A 122 13.53 -1.67 -1.03
CA ALA A 122 12.86 -1.17 -2.24
C ALA A 122 11.84 -2.19 -2.79
N PRO A 123 10.55 -1.82 -2.90
CA PRO A 123 9.52 -2.70 -3.45
C PRO A 123 9.80 -3.11 -4.90
N VAL A 124 9.53 -4.38 -5.22
CA VAL A 124 9.67 -4.95 -6.58
C VAL A 124 8.32 -5.09 -7.31
N LYS A 125 7.29 -4.40 -6.83
CA LYS A 125 5.95 -4.33 -7.41
C LYS A 125 5.58 -2.88 -7.66
N CYS A 126 4.73 -2.62 -8.66
CA CYS A 126 4.21 -1.28 -8.93
C CYS A 126 3.56 -0.69 -7.68
N SER A 127 3.82 0.60 -7.45
CA SER A 127 2.94 1.41 -6.61
C SER A 127 1.59 1.61 -7.29
N PHE A 128 0.57 1.99 -6.51
CA PHE A 128 -0.76 2.27 -7.09
C PHE A 128 -0.74 3.50 -8.02
N PHE A 129 0.15 4.48 -7.80
CA PHE A 129 0.37 5.59 -8.74
C PHE A 129 0.93 5.09 -10.07
N GLN A 130 1.99 4.27 -10.03
CA GLN A 130 2.55 3.67 -11.25
C GLN A 130 1.53 2.78 -11.97
N GLN A 131 0.71 2.04 -11.23
CA GLN A 131 -0.35 1.23 -11.82
C GLN A 131 -1.44 2.10 -12.47
N GLU A 132 -1.82 3.20 -11.82
CA GLU A 132 -2.78 4.16 -12.37
C GLU A 132 -2.23 4.82 -13.64
N GLU A 133 -0.99 5.28 -13.64
CA GLU A 133 -0.35 5.88 -14.83
C GLU A 133 -0.31 4.88 -16.00
N LEU A 134 0.04 3.62 -15.73
CA LEU A 134 0.04 2.57 -16.75
C LEU A 134 -1.36 2.30 -17.31
N ASP A 135 -2.37 2.22 -16.43
CA ASP A 135 -3.77 2.02 -16.83
C ASP A 135 -4.28 3.21 -17.65
N LEU A 136 -3.95 4.44 -17.22
CA LEU A 136 -4.34 5.67 -17.90
C LEU A 136 -3.71 5.77 -19.29
N LEU A 137 -2.42 5.45 -19.41
CA LEU A 137 -1.72 5.40 -20.70
C LEU A 137 -2.31 4.36 -21.66
N ASN A 138 -2.83 3.24 -21.17
CA ASN A 138 -3.47 2.25 -22.03
C ASN A 138 -4.74 2.82 -22.69
N LEU A 139 -5.42 3.80 -22.07
CA LEU A 139 -6.57 4.47 -22.68
C LEU A 139 -6.21 5.22 -23.97
N ALA A 140 -4.96 5.68 -24.12
CA ALA A 140 -4.51 6.37 -25.33
C ALA A 140 -4.57 5.49 -26.60
N SER A 141 -4.58 4.16 -26.43
CA SER A 141 -4.68 3.22 -27.55
C SER A 141 -6.11 3.06 -28.09
N ILE A 142 -7.13 3.56 -27.37
CA ILE A 142 -8.54 3.41 -27.73
C ILE A 142 -8.92 4.50 -28.73
N LYS A 143 -9.03 4.13 -30.02
CA LYS A 143 -9.38 5.06 -31.11
C LYS A 143 -10.87 5.42 -31.15
N ASN A 144 -11.74 4.52 -30.69
CA ASN A 144 -13.19 4.76 -30.71
C ASN A 144 -13.61 5.65 -29.54
N ASN A 145 -14.17 6.83 -29.83
CA ASN A 145 -14.55 7.82 -28.83
C ASN A 145 -15.57 7.31 -27.80
N LYS A 146 -16.53 6.46 -28.20
CA LYS A 146 -17.52 5.89 -27.28
C LYS A 146 -16.86 4.92 -26.31
N LEU A 147 -16.00 4.02 -26.82
CA LEU A 147 -15.23 3.09 -25.97
C LEU A 147 -14.26 3.84 -25.05
N PHE A 148 -13.62 4.90 -25.54
CA PHE A 148 -12.72 5.73 -24.73
C PHE A 148 -13.46 6.37 -23.55
N LYS A 149 -14.64 6.94 -23.77
CA LYS A 149 -15.45 7.54 -22.69
C LYS A 149 -15.84 6.51 -21.64
N ILE A 150 -16.26 5.32 -22.05
CA ILE A 150 -16.59 4.22 -21.12
C ILE A 150 -15.35 3.84 -20.30
N ALA A 151 -14.21 3.61 -20.95
CA ALA A 151 -12.99 3.22 -20.25
C ALA A 151 -12.45 4.33 -19.33
N LEU A 152 -12.63 5.61 -19.68
CA LEU A 152 -12.29 6.74 -18.82
C LEU A 152 -13.19 6.80 -17.58
N ALA A 153 -14.48 6.53 -17.71
CA ALA A 153 -15.41 6.45 -16.59
C ALA A 153 -15.03 5.29 -15.64
N GLU A 154 -14.73 4.11 -16.18
CA GLU A 154 -14.25 2.96 -15.40
C GLU A 154 -12.93 3.26 -14.68
N HIS A 155 -11.98 3.89 -15.36
CA HIS A 155 -10.71 4.34 -14.76
C HIS A 155 -10.96 5.35 -13.63
N THR A 156 -11.86 6.29 -13.86
CA THR A 156 -12.25 7.29 -12.85
C THR A 156 -12.83 6.60 -11.62
N GLN A 157 -13.78 5.67 -11.79
CA GLN A 157 -14.34 4.91 -10.66
C GLN A 157 -13.25 4.15 -9.89
N LYS A 158 -12.31 3.54 -10.60
CA LYS A 158 -11.20 2.77 -10.00
C LYS A 158 -10.23 3.64 -9.19
N TYR A 159 -9.96 4.87 -9.62
CA TYR A 159 -8.88 5.72 -9.10
C TYR A 159 -9.33 7.06 -8.52
N HIS A 160 -10.64 7.33 -8.38
CA HIS A 160 -11.16 8.61 -7.90
C HIS A 160 -10.59 9.08 -6.54
N TRP A 161 -10.05 8.17 -5.74
CA TRP A 161 -9.47 8.38 -4.40
C TRP A 161 -7.94 8.60 -4.42
N LEU A 162 -7.28 8.57 -5.58
CA LEU A 162 -5.81 8.48 -5.70
C LEU A 162 -5.04 9.57 -4.92
N LEU A 163 -5.62 10.77 -4.78
CA LEU A 163 -5.02 11.90 -4.08
C LEU A 163 -5.52 12.07 -2.63
N ASN A 164 -6.28 11.11 -2.11
CA ASN A 164 -6.71 11.12 -0.71
C ASN A 164 -5.52 10.87 0.22
N SER A 165 -5.57 11.51 1.38
CA SER A 165 -4.62 11.30 2.47
C SER A 165 -5.32 11.55 3.80
N TYR A 166 -4.65 11.27 4.91
CA TYR A 166 -5.15 11.66 6.23
C TYR A 166 -5.35 13.18 6.38
N GLY A 167 -4.68 14.00 5.56
CA GLY A 167 -4.83 15.45 5.54
C GLY A 167 -6.03 15.96 4.72
N GLY A 168 -6.77 15.09 4.04
CA GLY A 168 -7.96 15.48 3.29
C GLY A 168 -8.33 14.53 2.15
N ASN A 169 -9.60 14.59 1.77
CA ASN A 169 -10.20 13.76 0.71
C ASN A 169 -10.53 14.61 -0.52
N ARG A 170 -10.32 14.05 -1.71
CA ARG A 170 -10.65 14.61 -3.02
C ARG A 170 -11.35 13.54 -3.85
N ILE A 171 -12.37 13.94 -4.60
CA ILE A 171 -13.00 13.05 -5.60
C ILE A 171 -12.49 13.50 -6.96
N LEU A 172 -11.66 12.66 -7.57
CA LEU A 172 -11.12 12.90 -8.91
C LEU A 172 -12.17 12.44 -9.94
N ASN A 173 -12.49 13.33 -10.88
CA ASN A 173 -13.47 13.08 -11.93
C ASN A 173 -12.80 12.81 -13.28
N GLU A 174 -13.60 12.50 -14.30
CA GLU A 174 -13.12 12.23 -15.66
C GLU A 174 -12.30 13.40 -16.23
N LYS A 175 -12.67 14.65 -15.94
CA LYS A 175 -11.94 15.84 -16.38
C LYS A 175 -10.52 15.87 -15.82
N TYR A 176 -10.33 15.45 -14.56
CA TYR A 176 -9.01 15.31 -13.96
C TYR A 176 -8.17 14.27 -14.72
N PHE A 177 -8.68 13.05 -14.89
CA PHE A 177 -7.93 11.97 -15.55
C PHE A 177 -7.67 12.24 -17.02
N TYR A 178 -8.61 12.85 -17.74
CA TYR A 178 -8.41 13.27 -19.12
C TYR A 178 -7.29 14.31 -19.25
N ARG A 179 -7.23 15.29 -18.34
CA ARG A 179 -6.13 16.27 -18.30
C ARG A 179 -4.80 15.60 -17.96
N GLN A 180 -4.80 14.67 -17.00
CA GLN A 180 -3.59 13.90 -16.67
C GLN A 180 -3.11 13.09 -17.87
N LEU A 181 -4.01 12.43 -18.61
CA LEU A 181 -3.66 11.70 -19.82
C LEU A 181 -3.03 12.62 -20.88
N LYS A 182 -3.62 13.80 -21.13
CA LYS A 182 -3.02 14.80 -22.03
C LYS A 182 -1.63 15.23 -21.57
N ASN A 183 -1.46 15.48 -20.27
CA ASN A 183 -0.17 15.85 -19.71
C ASN A 183 0.88 14.76 -19.87
N LEU A 184 0.50 13.49 -19.63
CA LEU A 184 1.38 12.35 -19.83
C LEU A 184 1.79 12.24 -21.31
N LEU A 185 0.85 12.33 -22.24
CA LEU A 185 1.14 12.26 -23.67
C LEU A 185 1.98 13.44 -24.19
N PHE A 186 1.84 14.63 -23.58
CA PHE A 186 2.61 15.82 -23.97
C PHE A 186 4.01 15.84 -23.37
N LYS A 187 4.15 15.56 -22.06
CA LYS A 187 5.41 15.69 -21.33
C LYS A 187 6.29 14.45 -21.42
N ILE A 188 5.68 13.29 -21.67
CA ILE A 188 6.31 12.01 -21.40
C ILE A 188 6.12 11.09 -22.62
N THR A 189 7.24 10.77 -23.24
CA THR A 189 7.36 10.01 -24.49
C THR A 189 6.74 8.60 -24.39
N PRO A 190 6.57 7.88 -25.53
CA PRO A 190 6.19 6.45 -25.57
C PRO A 190 7.03 5.51 -24.68
N THR A 191 8.08 6.04 -24.06
CA THR A 191 9.03 5.36 -23.19
C THR A 191 8.58 5.24 -21.73
N LEU A 192 7.59 5.99 -21.22
CA LEU A 192 7.25 5.91 -19.77
C LEU A 192 6.77 4.55 -19.32
N LYS A 193 5.91 3.91 -20.11
CA LYS A 193 5.50 2.52 -19.84
C LYS A 193 6.73 1.62 -19.74
N LYS A 194 7.71 1.81 -20.63
CA LYS A 194 8.99 1.09 -20.60
C LYS A 194 9.82 1.47 -19.37
N GLN A 195 9.87 2.75 -18.97
CA GLN A 195 10.60 3.24 -17.81
C GLN A 195 10.06 2.66 -16.50
N ILE A 196 8.74 2.65 -16.29
CA ILE A 196 8.13 2.06 -15.08
C ILE A 196 8.48 0.56 -14.98
N VAL A 197 8.30 -0.18 -16.07
CA VAL A 197 8.61 -1.62 -16.12
C VAL A 197 10.12 -1.88 -15.95
N GLN A 198 10.96 -1.05 -16.58
CA GLN A 198 12.41 -1.13 -16.49
C GLN A 198 12.88 -0.84 -15.06
N GLN A 199 12.35 0.18 -14.40
CA GLN A 199 12.70 0.52 -13.02
C GLN A 199 12.43 -0.64 -12.06
N ILE A 200 11.28 -1.31 -12.19
CA ILE A 200 10.95 -2.49 -11.36
C ILE A 200 11.94 -3.64 -11.63
N THR A 201 12.25 -3.88 -12.90
CA THR A 201 13.19 -4.92 -13.33
C THR A 201 14.60 -4.63 -12.81
N GLU A 202 15.05 -3.38 -12.89
CA GLU A 202 16.33 -2.92 -12.38
C GLU A 202 16.41 -3.02 -10.86
N THR A 203 15.36 -2.63 -10.13
CA THR A 203 15.28 -2.80 -8.67
C THR A 203 15.41 -4.27 -8.29
N LYS A 204 14.69 -5.16 -8.97
CA LYS A 204 14.79 -6.62 -8.74
C LYS A 204 16.21 -7.13 -9.02
N LYS A 205 16.84 -6.67 -10.11
CA LYS A 205 18.23 -7.03 -10.47
C LYS A 205 19.24 -6.52 -9.43
N LYS A 206 19.14 -5.23 -9.04
CA LYS A 206 19.99 -4.60 -8.02
C LYS A 206 19.91 -5.34 -6.70
N LYS A 207 18.68 -5.64 -6.22
CA LYS A 207 18.44 -6.41 -5.00
C LYS A 207 19.07 -7.80 -5.07
N LYS A 208 18.83 -8.56 -6.14
CA LYS A 208 19.42 -9.90 -6.34
C LYS A 208 20.95 -9.87 -6.38
N ASN A 209 21.53 -8.89 -7.08
CA ASN A 209 22.97 -8.72 -7.17
C ASN A 209 23.58 -8.38 -5.80
N LEU A 210 22.92 -7.52 -5.02
CA LEU A 210 23.39 -7.15 -3.69
C LEU A 210 23.33 -8.33 -2.71
N VAL A 211 22.24 -9.11 -2.72
CA VAL A 211 22.12 -10.36 -1.93
C VAL A 211 23.29 -11.30 -2.20
N LYS A 212 23.61 -11.51 -3.48
CA LYS A 212 24.75 -12.35 -3.91
C LYS A 212 26.10 -11.76 -3.47
N LYS A 213 26.31 -10.47 -3.72
CA LYS A 213 27.55 -9.76 -3.40
C LYS A 213 27.89 -9.84 -1.91
N LEU A 214 26.88 -9.64 -1.06
CA LEU A 214 27.05 -9.66 0.40
C LEU A 214 26.97 -11.07 1.01
N LYS A 215 26.71 -12.10 0.19
CA LYS A 215 26.50 -13.49 0.63
C LYS A 215 25.51 -13.58 1.80
N LEU A 216 24.39 -12.86 1.70
CA LEU A 216 23.45 -12.73 2.82
C LEU A 216 22.93 -14.12 3.27
N PRO A 217 22.92 -14.44 4.57
CA PRO A 217 22.34 -15.68 5.04
C PRO A 217 20.83 -15.77 4.78
N ARG A 218 20.28 -16.99 4.79
CA ARG A 218 18.87 -17.27 4.40
C ARG A 218 17.85 -16.51 5.26
N ASP A 219 18.15 -16.30 6.53
CA ASP A 219 17.28 -15.61 7.48
C ASP A 219 17.21 -14.10 7.17
N ILE A 220 18.33 -13.48 6.79
CA ILE A 220 18.38 -12.10 6.31
C ILE A 220 17.63 -11.97 4.97
N GLN A 221 17.83 -12.90 4.03
CA GLN A 221 17.11 -12.90 2.76
C GLN A 221 15.58 -12.97 2.98
N LEU A 222 15.14 -13.83 3.90
CA LEU A 222 13.74 -13.94 4.28
C LEU A 222 13.18 -12.62 4.83
N ALA A 223 13.89 -11.99 5.76
CA ALA A 223 13.52 -10.68 6.31
C ALA A 223 13.41 -9.63 5.21
N VAL A 224 14.39 -9.58 4.31
CA VAL A 224 14.44 -8.65 3.18
C VAL A 224 13.25 -8.81 2.24
N ASP A 225 12.84 -10.05 1.94
CA ASP A 225 11.71 -10.33 1.07
C ASP A 225 10.39 -9.94 1.73
N GLN A 226 10.22 -10.28 3.00
CA GLN A 226 9.00 -10.01 3.75
C GLN A 226 8.83 -8.53 4.04
N LEU A 227 9.87 -7.83 4.50
CA LEU A 227 9.81 -6.39 4.78
C LEU A 227 9.52 -5.59 3.51
N SER A 228 10.22 -5.90 2.41
CA SER A 228 9.95 -5.28 1.11
C SER A 228 8.51 -5.51 0.63
N HIS A 229 7.97 -6.72 0.84
CA HIS A 229 6.57 -6.98 0.54
C HIS A 229 5.61 -6.20 1.45
N THR A 230 5.89 -6.11 2.75
CA THR A 230 5.03 -5.35 3.67
C THR A 230 5.04 -3.84 3.41
N ILE A 231 6.14 -3.28 2.91
CA ILE A 231 6.19 -1.88 2.45
C ILE A 231 5.25 -1.68 1.25
N TRP A 232 5.23 -2.63 0.31
CA TRP A 232 4.27 -2.62 -0.79
C TRP A 232 2.84 -2.81 -0.31
N TRP A 233 2.61 -3.75 0.59
CA TRP A 233 1.30 -4.05 1.18
C TRP A 233 0.70 -2.80 1.86
N ARG A 234 1.48 -2.06 2.65
CA ARG A 234 1.03 -0.78 3.25
C ARG A 234 0.51 0.22 2.22
N LYS A 235 1.10 0.25 1.02
CA LYS A 235 0.62 1.12 -0.08
C LYS A 235 -0.72 0.65 -0.63
N ILE A 236 -1.00 -0.66 -0.66
CA ILE A 236 -2.33 -1.17 -1.06
C ILE A 236 -3.36 -0.96 0.03
N TYR A 237 -2.99 -1.05 1.29
CA TYR A 237 -3.90 -0.73 2.38
C TYR A 237 -4.47 0.69 2.25
N ALA A 238 -3.62 1.67 1.95
CA ALA A 238 -4.07 3.04 1.67
C ALA A 238 -5.15 3.08 0.57
N ARG A 239 -5.02 2.27 -0.49
CA ARG A 239 -6.06 2.11 -1.51
C ARG A 239 -7.39 1.62 -0.93
N VAL A 240 -7.34 0.65 -0.03
CA VAL A 240 -8.56 0.06 0.56
C VAL A 240 -9.27 1.09 1.43
N ILE A 241 -8.56 1.77 2.34
CA ILE A 241 -9.16 2.81 3.20
C ILE A 241 -9.73 3.94 2.34
N PHE A 242 -8.89 4.55 1.49
CA PHE A 242 -9.27 5.77 0.82
C PHE A 242 -10.27 5.53 -0.32
N GLY A 243 -10.25 4.35 -0.93
CA GLY A 243 -11.20 3.98 -1.97
C GLY A 243 -12.60 3.72 -1.45
N VAL A 244 -12.75 3.31 -0.19
CA VAL A 244 -14.06 3.02 0.41
C VAL A 244 -14.55 4.15 1.31
N CYS A 245 -13.69 4.92 1.98
CA CYS A 245 -14.16 6.02 2.84
C CYS A 245 -14.92 7.13 2.08
N ASN A 246 -14.79 7.24 0.76
CA ASN A 246 -15.57 8.17 -0.06
C ASN A 246 -17.04 7.75 -0.25
N ILE A 247 -17.39 6.51 0.12
CA ILE A 247 -18.72 5.93 -0.04
C ILE A 247 -19.72 6.44 1.01
N MET A 248 -19.25 6.79 2.21
CA MET A 248 -20.11 7.19 3.33
C MET A 248 -20.38 8.69 3.37
N LYS A 249 -20.58 9.33 2.21
CA LYS A 249 -21.11 10.70 2.17
C LYS A 249 -22.64 10.64 2.29
N ILE A 250 -23.11 10.61 3.54
CA ILE A 250 -24.48 10.93 3.94
C ILE A 250 -24.62 12.46 4.01
#